data_AF-A0A914D2D9-F1
#
_entry.id   AF-A0A914D2D9-F1
#
_cell.length_a   1.000
_cell.length_b   1.000
_cell.length_c   1.000
_cell.angle_alpha   90.00
_cell.angle_beta   90.00
_cell.angle_gamma   90.00
#
_symmetry.space_group_name_H-M   'P 1'
#
loop_
_entity.id
_entity.type
_entity.pdbx_description
1 polymer ?
#
loop_
_entity_poly.entity_id
_entity_poly.type
_entity_poly.pdbx_seq_one_letter_code
_entity_poly.pdbx_strand_id
1 'polypeptide(L)'
;MEILVSDRILSKLSLEKNSSKVANQMKAEESFPFLLRNLDVEDRRKIEYVLKEIIIECMIGDEKCDLHSDFEVFEDITYGLCYTFNGKSPSKFNVSKSGPSQDRDRENKLCT
;
A
#
# COMPACT_ATOMS: atom_id res chain seq x y z
N MET A 1 12.11 13.49 1.16
CA MET A 1 11.32 12.27 0.89
C MET A 1 11.62 11.92 -0.55
N GLU A 2 12.55 11.00 -0.81
CA GLU A 2 12.82 10.54 -2.17
C GLU A 2 11.70 9.59 -2.58
N ILE A 3 10.87 10.01 -3.54
CA ILE A 3 9.95 9.09 -4.19
C ILE A 3 10.81 8.23 -5.11
N LEU A 4 11.16 7.03 -4.65
CA LEU A 4 11.73 6.01 -5.53
C LEU A 4 10.62 5.61 -6.51
N VAL A 5 10.61 6.24 -7.68
CA VAL A 5 9.67 5.92 -8.76
C VAL A 5 9.98 4.49 -9.21
N SER A 6 9.14 3.54 -8.78
CA SER A 6 9.23 2.13 -9.12
C SER A 6 9.26 1.94 -10.65
N ASP A 7 9.99 0.93 -11.14
CA ASP A 7 10.02 0.57 -12.57
C ASP A 7 8.61 0.38 -13.17
N ARG A 8 7.65 -0.04 -12.33
CA ARG A 8 6.22 -0.15 -12.69
C ARG A 8 5.65 1.20 -13.16
N ILE A 9 6.01 2.28 -12.47
CA ILE A 9 5.56 3.64 -12.72
C ILE A 9 6.30 4.24 -13.94
N LEU A 10 7.61 3.97 -14.05
CA LEU A 10 8.42 4.42 -15.19
C LEU A 10 7.94 3.87 -16.53
N SER A 11 7.40 2.64 -16.56
CA SER A 11 6.86 2.04 -17.79
C SER A 11 5.59 2.73 -18.32
N LYS A 12 4.85 3.42 -17.44
CA LYS A 12 3.57 4.07 -17.75
C LYS A 12 3.73 5.57 -17.99
N LEU A 13 4.68 6.20 -17.33
CA LEU A 13 5.06 7.58 -17.63
C LEU A 13 5.88 7.61 -18.92
N SER A 14 5.46 8.40 -19.91
CA SER A 14 6.27 8.68 -21.11
C SER A 14 7.45 9.61 -20.76
N LEU A 15 8.38 9.13 -19.93
CA LEU A 15 9.60 9.85 -19.55
C LEU A 15 10.65 9.73 -20.64
N GLU A 16 11.35 10.82 -20.88
CA GLU A 16 12.38 10.87 -21.91
C GLU A 16 13.68 10.26 -21.38
N LYS A 17 14.21 9.25 -22.11
CA LYS A 17 15.48 8.59 -21.79
C LYS A 17 16.69 9.53 -21.70
N ASN A 18 16.61 10.71 -22.32
CA ASN A 18 17.71 11.70 -22.40
C ASN A 18 17.54 12.90 -21.45
N SER A 19 16.49 12.91 -20.63
CA SER A 19 16.26 13.96 -19.63
C SER A 19 17.00 13.66 -18.32
N SER A 20 17.36 14.71 -17.57
CA SER A 20 18.05 14.53 -16.29
C SER A 20 17.16 13.77 -15.30
N LYS A 21 17.76 12.99 -14.39
CA LYS A 21 17.03 12.23 -13.37
C LYS A 21 16.08 13.13 -12.55
N VAL A 22 16.53 14.34 -12.24
CA VAL A 22 15.75 15.35 -11.50
C VAL A 22 14.55 15.84 -12.31
N ALA A 23 14.73 16.16 -13.60
CA ALA A 23 13.64 16.62 -14.46
C ALA A 23 12.59 15.52 -14.69
N ASN A 24 13.03 14.27 -14.85
CA ASN A 24 12.13 13.12 -14.94
C ASN A 24 11.37 12.87 -13.63
N GLN A 25 12.01 13.07 -12.48
CA GLN A 25 11.35 12.95 -11.17
C GLN A 25 10.28 14.03 -10.97
N MET A 26 10.59 15.30 -11.25
CA MET A 26 9.60 16.39 -11.16
C MET A 26 8.40 16.14 -12.06
N LYS A 27 8.64 15.75 -13.31
CA LYS A 27 7.57 15.43 -14.27
C LYS A 27 6.72 14.24 -13.81
N ALA A 28 7.34 13.23 -13.20
CA ALA A 28 6.64 12.11 -12.61
C ALA A 28 5.75 12.58 -11.44
N GLU A 29 6.30 13.34 -10.49
CA GLU A 29 5.57 13.85 -9.33
C GLU A 29 4.35 14.70 -9.71
N GLU A 30 4.47 15.56 -10.73
CA GLU A 30 3.37 16.41 -11.21
C GLU A 30 2.28 15.62 -11.97
N SER A 31 2.68 14.64 -12.79
CA SER A 31 1.76 13.94 -13.69
C SER A 31 1.16 12.66 -13.10
N PHE A 32 1.80 12.06 -12.08
CA PHE A 32 1.41 10.77 -11.52
C PHE A 32 -0.03 10.73 -11.00
N PRO A 33 -0.54 11.70 -10.21
CA PRO A 33 -1.93 11.68 -9.76
C PRO A 33 -2.94 11.73 -10.91
N PHE A 34 -2.62 12.45 -11.99
CA PHE A 34 -3.47 12.53 -13.18
C PHE A 34 -3.45 11.22 -13.96
N LEU A 35 -2.29 10.58 -14.10
CA LEU A 35 -2.19 9.27 -14.74
C LEU A 35 -2.97 8.21 -14.00
N LEU A 36 -2.81 8.11 -12.67
CA LEU A 36 -3.56 7.15 -11.86
C LEU A 36 -5.07 7.29 -12.06
N ARG A 37 -5.59 8.52 -12.08
CA ARG A 37 -7.03 8.77 -12.30
C ARG A 37 -7.55 8.31 -13.65
N ASN A 38 -6.69 8.23 -14.67
CA ASN A 38 -7.06 7.82 -16.03
C ASN A 38 -6.81 6.33 -16.31
N LEU A 39 -6.11 5.63 -15.41
CA LEU A 39 -5.94 4.18 -15.51
C LEU A 39 -7.20 3.46 -15.05
N ASP A 40 -7.51 2.34 -15.69
CA ASP A 40 -8.53 1.44 -15.18
C ASP A 40 -8.06 0.76 -13.89
N VAL A 41 -9.02 0.14 -13.18
CA VAL A 41 -8.77 -0.53 -11.90
C VAL A 41 -7.68 -1.60 -12.02
N GLU A 42 -7.69 -2.36 -13.11
CA GLU A 42 -6.73 -3.45 -13.33
C GLU A 42 -5.31 -2.92 -13.59
N ASP A 43 -5.16 -1.82 -14.30
CA ASP A 43 -3.85 -1.20 -14.50
C ASP A 43 -3.33 -0.50 -13.25
N ARG A 44 -4.19 0.11 -12.43
CA ARG A 44 -3.77 0.68 -11.13
C ARG A 44 -3.21 -0.39 -10.21
N ARG A 45 -3.89 -1.53 -10.11
CA ARG A 45 -3.45 -2.68 -9.29
C ARG A 45 -2.10 -3.27 -9.69
N LYS A 46 -1.69 -3.11 -10.95
CA LYS A 46 -0.37 -3.58 -11.41
C LYS A 46 0.78 -2.70 -10.91
N ILE A 47 0.48 -1.47 -10.51
CA ILE A 47 1.47 -0.46 -10.10
C ILE A 47 1.56 -0.39 -8.57
N GLU A 48 0.44 -0.56 -7.89
CA GLU A 48 0.33 -0.58 -6.43
C GLU A 48 1.10 -1.75 -5.79
N TYR A 49 1.46 -1.60 -4.51
CA TYR A 49 2.10 -2.68 -3.76
C TYR A 49 1.05 -3.63 -3.19
N VAL A 50 1.30 -4.93 -3.33
CA VAL A 50 0.43 -5.96 -2.74
C VAL A 50 0.85 -6.26 -1.30
N LEU A 51 -0.07 -6.76 -0.47
CA LEU A 51 0.16 -6.93 0.98
C LEU A 51 1.45 -7.68 1.36
N LYS A 52 1.80 -8.73 0.60
CA LYS A 52 3.03 -9.52 0.80
C LYS A 52 4.33 -8.76 0.46
N GLU A 53 4.24 -7.65 -0.26
CA GLU A 53 5.38 -6.78 -0.57
C GLU A 53 5.64 -5.77 0.55
N ILE A 54 4.63 -5.46 1.36
CA ILE A 54 4.71 -4.45 2.43
C ILE A 54 4.82 -5.06 3.83
N ILE A 55 4.20 -6.22 4.09
CA ILE A 55 4.30 -6.92 5.37
C ILE A 55 5.39 -7.99 5.28
N ILE A 56 6.46 -7.79 6.06
CA ILE A 56 7.54 -8.77 6.21
C ILE A 56 7.15 -9.83 7.25
N GLU A 57 6.65 -9.39 8.41
CA GLU A 57 6.15 -10.24 9.49
C GLU A 57 4.95 -9.58 10.17
N CYS A 58 4.00 -10.38 10.64
CA CYS A 58 2.86 -9.89 11.41
C CYS A 58 2.45 -10.90 12.47
N MET A 59 2.39 -10.42 13.72
CA MET A 59 2.11 -11.20 14.92
C MET A 59 1.26 -10.37 15.87
N ILE A 60 0.30 -11.04 16.52
CA ILE A 60 -0.55 -10.44 17.55
C ILE A 60 -0.55 -11.39 18.74
N GLY A 61 -0.01 -10.93 19.88
CA GLY A 61 0.35 -11.84 20.96
C GLY A 61 1.34 -12.90 20.45
N ASP A 62 0.94 -14.16 20.57
CA ASP A 62 1.75 -15.32 20.15
C ASP A 62 1.27 -15.95 18.82
N GLU A 63 0.28 -15.34 18.16
CA GLU A 63 -0.29 -15.86 16.91
C GLU A 63 0.22 -15.09 15.69
N LYS A 64 0.57 -15.84 14.64
CA LYS A 64 0.84 -15.27 13.32
C LYS A 64 -0.47 -14.95 12.62
N CYS A 65 -0.56 -13.76 12.03
CA CYS A 65 -1.73 -13.39 11.23
C CYS A 65 -1.66 -14.05 9.84
N ASP A 66 -2.82 -14.31 9.25
CA ASP A 66 -2.98 -14.76 7.87
C ASP A 66 -3.22 -13.55 6.97
N LEU A 67 -2.25 -13.26 6.09
CA LEU A 67 -2.31 -12.11 5.17
C LEU A 67 -3.49 -12.19 4.19
N HIS A 68 -4.06 -13.37 3.94
CA HIS A 68 -5.19 -13.54 3.03
C HIS A 68 -6.54 -13.38 3.73
N SER A 69 -6.69 -13.89 4.96
CA SER A 69 -7.98 -13.89 5.65
C SER A 69 -8.16 -12.74 6.64
N ASP A 70 -7.08 -12.23 7.21
CA ASP A 70 -7.14 -11.30 8.34
C ASP A 70 -7.06 -9.83 7.92
N PHE A 71 -6.83 -9.57 6.63
CA PHE A 71 -6.77 -8.23 6.05
C PHE A 71 -7.87 -8.02 5.03
N GLU A 72 -8.48 -6.84 5.08
CA GLU A 72 -9.39 -6.36 4.06
C GLU A 72 -8.69 -5.34 3.16
N VAL A 73 -8.82 -5.51 1.85
CA VAL A 73 -8.26 -4.59 0.86
C VAL A 73 -9.29 -3.52 0.50
N PHE A 74 -8.86 -2.27 0.48
CA PHE A 74 -9.60 -1.11 0.03
C PHE A 74 -8.73 -0.33 -0.96
N GLU A 75 -9.30 0.05 -2.10
CA GLU A 75 -8.58 0.77 -3.13
C GLU A 75 -8.87 2.27 -3.01
N ASP A 76 -7.83 3.08 -2.80
CA ASP A 76 -7.90 4.53 -2.72
C ASP A 76 -7.15 5.18 -3.88
N ILE A 77 -7.77 6.16 -4.55
CA ILE A 77 -7.17 6.81 -5.73
C ILE A 77 -5.93 7.65 -5.34
N THR A 78 -5.84 8.07 -4.08
CA THR A 78 -4.75 8.91 -3.56
C THR A 78 -3.66 8.07 -2.92
N TYR A 79 -4.04 7.00 -2.24
CA TYR A 79 -3.14 6.20 -1.39
C TYR A 79 -2.98 4.74 -1.85
N GLY A 80 -3.45 4.39 -3.05
CA GLY A 80 -3.28 3.06 -3.63
C GLY A 80 -4.06 1.96 -2.91
N LEU A 81 -3.45 0.77 -2.80
CA LEU A 81 -4.05 -0.34 -2.06
C LEU A 81 -3.84 -0.14 -0.57
N CYS A 82 -4.95 -0.08 0.14
CA CYS A 82 -4.98 0.00 1.58
C CYS A 82 -5.45 -1.32 2.19
N TYR A 83 -4.83 -1.70 3.29
CA TYR A 83 -5.13 -2.94 3.99
C TYR A 83 -5.52 -2.65 5.43
N THR A 84 -6.68 -3.16 5.82
CA THR A 84 -7.22 -3.01 7.18
C THR A 84 -7.21 -4.37 7.85
N PHE A 85 -6.42 -4.49 8.91
CA PHE A 85 -6.43 -5.69 9.75
C PHE A 85 -7.77 -5.81 10.49
N ASN A 86 -8.33 -7.03 10.53
CA ASN A 86 -9.52 -7.36 11.32
C ASN A 86 -10.81 -6.60 10.93
N GLY A 87 -10.90 -6.09 9.69
CA GLY A 87 -12.06 -5.33 9.20
C GLY A 87 -13.35 -6.16 9.09
N LYS A 88 -13.26 -7.40 8.59
CA LYS A 88 -14.43 -8.26 8.31
C LYS A 88 -14.87 -9.15 9.47
N SER A 89 -14.00 -9.42 10.44
CA SER A 89 -14.28 -10.35 11.54
C SER A 89 -13.73 -9.82 12.86
N PRO A 90 -14.22 -8.66 13.33
CA PRO A 90 -13.62 -7.91 14.45
C PRO A 90 -13.46 -8.70 15.75
N SER A 91 -14.22 -9.80 15.91
CA SER A 91 -14.21 -10.69 17.07
C SER A 91 -13.11 -11.77 17.07
N LYS A 92 -12.46 -12.07 15.93
CA LYS A 92 -11.42 -13.13 15.85
C LYS A 92 -10.18 -12.79 16.69
N PHE A 93 -9.79 -11.52 16.70
CA PHE A 93 -8.59 -11.03 17.41
C PHE A 93 -8.93 -10.14 18.59
N ASN A 94 -9.72 -10.66 19.53
CA ASN A 94 -10.04 -9.96 20.77
C ASN A 94 -8.88 -10.02 21.76
N VAL A 95 -8.36 -8.85 22.11
CA VAL A 95 -7.29 -8.71 23.09
C VAL A 95 -7.85 -8.89 24.48
N SER A 96 -7.26 -9.82 25.25
CA SER A 96 -7.66 -10.10 26.64
C SER A 96 -6.91 -9.23 27.66
N LYS A 97 -5.78 -8.63 27.29
CA LYS A 97 -4.93 -7.80 28.15
C LYS A 97 -4.33 -6.62 27.39
N SER A 98 -4.34 -5.42 27.97
CA SER A 98 -3.66 -4.28 27.38
C SER A 98 -2.13 -4.40 27.48
N GLY A 99 -1.41 -4.02 26.44
CA GLY A 99 0.06 -3.95 26.43
C GLY A 99 0.62 -3.92 25.01
N PRO A 100 1.88 -3.51 24.79
CA PRO A 100 2.42 -3.30 23.44
C PRO A 100 2.44 -4.55 22.55
N SER A 101 2.65 -5.74 23.15
CA SER A 101 2.60 -7.02 22.44
C SER A 101 1.17 -7.51 22.16
N GLN A 102 0.19 -6.83 22.73
CA GLN A 102 -1.23 -7.13 22.64
C GLN A 102 -1.98 -5.97 21.97
N ASP A 103 -1.30 -4.88 21.62
CA ASP A 103 -1.95 -3.64 21.23
C ASP A 103 -2.48 -3.75 19.81
N ARG A 104 -3.71 -3.30 19.64
CA ARG A 104 -4.31 -3.08 18.33
C ARG A 104 -4.32 -1.59 18.16
N ASP A 105 -3.44 -1.04 17.33
CA ASP A 105 -3.76 0.24 16.72
C ASP A 105 -5.01 0.01 15.87
N ARG A 106 -6.19 0.28 16.46
CA ARG A 106 -7.53 -0.01 15.91
C ARG A 106 -7.83 0.77 14.63
N GLU A 107 -6.90 1.61 14.18
CA GLU A 107 -7.02 2.47 13.01
C GLU A 107 -5.83 2.31 12.04
N ASN A 108 -5.03 1.24 12.15
CA ASN A 108 -3.91 1.02 11.23
C ASN A 108 -4.41 0.46 9.88
N LYS A 109 -4.86 1.39 9.04
CA LYS A 109 -5.01 1.21 7.61
C LYS A 109 -3.63 1.41 6.97
N LEU A 110 -3.04 0.33 6.45
CA LEU A 110 -1.74 0.38 5.79
C LEU A 110 -1.96 0.62 4.29
N CYS A 111 -1.57 1.78 3.77
CA CYS A 111 -1.74 2.16 2.37
C CYS A 111 -0.39 2.25 1.63
N THR A 112 -0.41 2.21 0.30
CA THR A 112 0.77 2.04 -0.56
C THR A 112 0.92 3.11 -1.63
#